data_AF-A0A1R4FBR1-F1
#
_entry.id   AF-A0A1R4FBR1-F1
#
_cell.length_a   1.000
_cell.length_b   1.000
_cell.length_c   1.000
_cell.angle_alpha   90.00
_cell.angle_beta   90.00
_cell.angle_gamma   90.00
#
_symmetry.space_group_name_H-M   'P 1'
#
loop_
_entity.id
_entity.type
_entity.pdbx_description
1 polymer ?
#
loop_
_entity_poly.entity_id
_entity_poly.type
_entity_poly.pdbx_seq_one_letter_code
_entity_poly.pdbx_strand_id
1 'polypeptide(L)'
;MLPDFARLMSFIQRVLFYGSGVIIPITRFDMPQWVEAVITSNPLFVMLEMYRSILVYGEAPPAGDWLHFLAWAVGAFLVGFVVFWWAEESYGRE
;
A
#
# COMPACT_ATOMS: atom_id res chain seq x y z
N MET A 1 22.99 3.53 -12.90
CA MET A 1 22.02 2.43 -13.06
C MET A 1 21.07 2.57 -11.86
N LEU A 2 19.79 2.96 -11.91
CA LEU A 2 18.72 2.84 -12.91
C LEU A 2 17.74 4.05 -12.76
N PRO A 3 17.79 5.10 -13.60
CA PRO A 3 16.80 6.19 -13.57
C PRO A 3 15.34 5.69 -13.75
N ASP A 4 15.17 4.49 -14.31
CA ASP A 4 13.86 3.85 -14.47
C ASP A 4 13.25 3.36 -13.15
N PHE A 5 14.06 2.97 -12.16
CA PHE A 5 13.53 2.53 -10.86
C PHE A 5 12.92 3.69 -10.07
N ALA A 6 13.57 4.85 -10.08
CA ALA A 6 13.02 6.06 -9.45
C ALA A 6 11.72 6.52 -10.13
N ARG A 7 11.63 6.39 -11.47
CA ARG A 7 10.41 6.68 -12.24
C ARG A 7 9.30 5.68 -11.92
N LEU A 8 9.62 4.39 -11.86
CA LEU A 8 8.68 3.34 -11.49
C LEU A 8 8.13 3.54 -10.07
N MET A 9 9.00 3.85 -9.11
CA MET A 9 8.59 4.14 -7.74
C MET A 9 7.64 5.35 -7.69
N SER A 10 7.97 6.42 -8.42
CA SER A 10 7.12 7.62 -8.52
C SER A 10 5.75 7.30 -9.13
N PHE A 11 5.70 6.37 -10.09
CA PHE A 11 4.45 5.90 -10.68
C PHE A 11 3.63 5.06 -9.69
N ILE A 12 4.26 4.12 -8.98
CA ILE A 12 3.62 3.30 -7.95
C ILE A 12 3.00 4.18 -6.87
N GLN A 13 3.74 5.18 -6.38
CA GLN A 13 3.25 6.13 -5.38
C GLN A 13 2.00 6.86 -5.85
N ARG A 14 1.94 7.28 -7.12
CA ARG A 14 0.74 7.91 -7.69
C ARG A 14 -0.44 6.96 -7.72
N VAL A 15 -0.24 5.72 -8.18
CA VAL A 15 -1.31 4.70 -8.22
C VAL A 15 -1.85 4.44 -6.82
N LEU A 16 -0.97 4.25 -5.84
CA LEU A 16 -1.36 4.06 -4.45
C LEU A 16 -2.11 5.28 -3.90
N PHE A 17 -1.63 6.48 -4.16
CA PHE A 17 -2.26 7.71 -3.67
C PHE A 17 -3.66 7.92 -4.26
N TYR A 18 -3.81 7.84 -5.58
CA TYR A 18 -5.11 8.03 -6.23
C TYR A 18 -6.08 6.88 -5.91
N GLY A 19 -5.56 5.66 -5.75
CA GLY A 19 -6.34 4.50 -5.32
C GLY A 19 -6.62 4.45 -3.83
N SER A 20 -6.20 5.43 -3.02
CA SER A 20 -6.41 5.40 -1.56
C SER A 20 -7.78 5.91 -1.12
N GLY A 21 -8.62 6.38 -2.04
CA GLY A 21 -9.92 6.98 -1.71
C GLY A 21 -9.83 8.30 -0.93
N VAL A 22 -8.63 8.89 -0.80
CA VAL A 22 -8.42 10.16 -0.06
C VAL A 22 -9.09 11.35 -0.72
N ILE A 23 -9.13 11.39 -2.05
CA ILE A 23 -9.71 12.50 -2.82
C ILE A 23 -11.22 12.28 -3.01
N ILE A 24 -11.62 11.06 -3.36
CA ILE A 24 -13.01 10.72 -3.63
C ILE A 24 -13.36 9.44 -2.87
N PRO A 25 -14.42 9.45 -2.04
CA PRO A 25 -14.87 8.25 -1.33
C PRO A 25 -15.28 7.17 -2.33
N ILE A 26 -14.76 5.96 -2.11
CA ILE A 26 -15.03 4.80 -2.98
C ILE A 26 -16.50 4.37 -2.95
N THR A 27 -17.19 4.66 -1.84
CA THR A 27 -18.62 4.37 -1.61
C THR A 27 -19.56 5.16 -2.53
N ARG A 28 -19.04 6.15 -3.27
CA ARG A 28 -19.84 6.93 -4.23
C ARG A 28 -19.92 6.29 -5.62
N PHE A 29 -19.16 5.23 -5.88
CA PHE A 29 -19.15 4.56 -7.17
C PHE A 29 -19.75 3.17 -7.02
N ASP A 30 -20.65 2.83 -7.93
CA ASP A 30 -21.15 1.46 -8.07
C ASP A 30 -20.13 0.69 -8.92
N MET A 31 -19.28 -0.09 -8.25
CA MET A 31 -18.15 -0.79 -8.85
C MET A 31 -18.27 -2.30 -8.66
N PRO A 32 -17.70 -3.12 -9.56
CA PRO A 32 -17.62 -4.56 -9.34
C PRO A 32 -16.91 -4.88 -8.02
N GLN A 33 -17.40 -5.89 -7.29
CA GLN A 33 -16.87 -6.28 -5.97
C GLN A 33 -15.36 -6.53 -5.93
N TRP A 34 -14.79 -7.06 -7.03
CA TRP A 34 -13.34 -7.27 -7.13
C TRP A 34 -12.54 -5.98 -7.21
N VAL A 35 -13.11 -4.92 -7.82
CA VAL A 35 -12.47 -3.60 -7.90
C VAL A 35 -12.45 -2.96 -6.52
N GLU A 36 -13.58 -3.02 -5.81
CA GLU A 36 -13.68 -2.53 -4.44
C GLU A 36 -12.70 -3.27 -3.51
N ALA A 37 -12.57 -4.59 -3.64
CA ALA A 37 -11.61 -5.37 -2.86
C ALA A 37 -10.15 -4.95 -3.12
N VAL A 38 -9.78 -4.70 -4.38
CA VAL A 38 -8.42 -4.24 -4.73
C VAL A 38 -8.14 -2.86 -4.15
N ILE A 39 -9.10 -1.94 -4.23
CA ILE A 39 -8.96 -0.58 -3.73
C ILE A 39 -8.89 -0.56 -2.20
N THR A 40 -9.77 -1.30 -1.53
CA THR A 40 -9.77 -1.39 -0.04
C THR A 40 -8.54 -2.12 0.50
N SER A 41 -7.93 -3.01 -0.29
CA SER A 41 -6.66 -3.67 0.06
C SER A 41 -5.45 -2.74 -0.03
N ASN A 42 -5.56 -1.52 -0.57
CA ASN A 42 -4.46 -0.57 -0.67
C ASN A 42 -3.93 -0.16 0.72
N PRO A 43 -2.62 -0.20 0.99
CA PRO A 43 -2.08 0.13 2.31
C PRO A 43 -2.40 1.56 2.75
N LEU A 44 -2.45 2.52 1.81
CA LEU A 44 -2.83 3.89 2.12
C LEU A 44 -4.32 4.02 2.46
N PHE A 45 -5.18 3.21 1.83
CA PHE A 45 -6.61 3.19 2.15
C PHE A 45 -6.82 2.70 3.59
N VAL A 46 -6.23 1.55 3.94
CA VAL A 46 -6.31 0.97 5.29
C VAL A 46 -5.81 1.97 6.33
N MET A 47 -4.67 2.61 6.09
CA MET A 47 -4.12 3.62 7.00
C MET A 47 -5.07 4.81 7.18
N LEU A 48 -5.65 5.34 6.10
CA LEU A 48 -6.60 6.45 6.16
C LEU A 48 -7.89 6.08 6.89
N GLU A 49 -8.38 4.86 6.74
CA GLU A 49 -9.58 4.40 7.45
C GLU A 49 -9.30 4.27 8.95
N MET A 50 -8.12 3.76 9.33
CA MET A 50 -7.67 3.75 10.73
C MET A 50 -7.61 5.17 11.30
N TYR A 51 -7.01 6.13 10.58
CA TYR A 51 -7.01 7.52 11.02
C TYR A 51 -8.42 8.10 11.12
N ARG A 52 -9.31 7.78 10.18
CA ARG A 52 -10.71 8.21 10.21
C ARG A 52 -11.44 7.67 11.44
N SER A 53 -11.24 6.39 11.79
CA SER A 53 -11.82 5.79 13.00
C SER A 53 -11.47 6.58 14.27
N ILE A 54 -10.20 6.96 14.42
CA ILE A 54 -9.72 7.69 15.59
C ILE A 54 -10.16 9.15 15.56
N LEU A 55 -9.96 9.84 14.44
CA LEU A 55 -10.10 11.30 14.36
C LEU A 55 -11.54 11.78 14.14
N VAL A 56 -12.33 11.02 13.38
CA VAL A 56 -13.70 11.39 13.02
C VAL A 56 -14.70 10.71 13.95
N TYR A 57 -14.51 9.41 14.21
CA TYR A 57 -15.46 8.63 15.00
C TYR A 57 -15.07 8.50 16.48
N GLY A 58 -13.81 8.79 16.83
CA GLY A 58 -13.33 8.67 18.22
C GLY A 58 -13.21 7.22 18.70
N GLU A 59 -13.14 6.27 17.76
CA GLU A 59 -13.11 4.84 18.03
C GLU A 59 -11.73 4.26 17.74
N ALA A 60 -11.38 3.16 18.42
CA ALA A 60 -10.18 2.42 18.11
C ALA A 60 -10.34 1.68 16.77
N PRO A 61 -9.32 1.67 15.89
CA PRO A 61 -9.41 0.93 14.64
C PRO A 61 -9.64 -0.57 14.90
N PRO A 62 -10.50 -1.23 14.12
CA PRO A 62 -10.74 -2.67 14.22
C PRO A 62 -9.45 -3.49 14.14
N ALA A 63 -9.40 -4.62 14.84
CA ALA A 63 -8.24 -5.53 14.78
C ALA A 63 -7.95 -6.04 13.36
N GLY A 64 -8.98 -6.12 12.51
CA GLY A 64 -8.82 -6.49 11.09
C GLY A 64 -7.94 -5.51 10.30
N ASP A 65 -8.01 -4.22 10.58
CA ASP A 65 -7.22 -3.19 9.89
C ASP A 65 -5.75 -3.26 10.32
N TRP A 66 -5.51 -3.53 11.61
CA TRP A 66 -4.17 -3.78 12.13
C TRP A 66 -3.52 -5.01 11.48
N LEU A 67 -4.27 -6.09 11.28
CA LEU A 67 -3.77 -7.28 10.58
C LEU A 67 -3.47 -6.99 9.10
N HIS A 68 -4.33 -6.23 8.42
CA HIS A 68 -4.07 -5.80 7.04
C HIS A 68 -2.81 -4.95 6.94
N PHE A 69 -2.64 -3.99 7.86
CA PHE A 69 -1.47 -3.13 7.87
C PHE A 69 -0.18 -3.92 8.17
N LEU A 70 -0.25 -4.88 9.11
CA LEU A 70 0.85 -5.80 9.40
C LEU A 70 1.20 -6.67 8.19
N ALA A 71 0.21 -7.19 7.46
CA ALA A 71 0.43 -7.97 6.26
C ALA A 71 1.19 -7.16 5.19
N TRP A 72 0.86 -5.88 5.03
CA TRP A 72 1.60 -4.97 4.15
C TRP A 72 3.03 -4.71 4.63
N ALA A 73 3.24 -4.50 5.93
CA ALA A 73 4.57 -4.30 6.49
C ALA A 73 5.47 -5.53 6.26
N VAL A 74 4.96 -6.73 6.54
CA VAL A 74 5.67 -7.99 6.30
C VAL A 74 5.90 -8.21 4.81
N GLY A 75 4.89 -7.96 3.97
CA GLY A 75 5.00 -8.08 2.52
C GLY A 75 6.08 -7.16 1.94
N ALA A 76 6.09 -5.89 2.33
CA ALA A 76 7.11 -4.93 1.91
C ALA A 76 8.51 -5.33 2.40
N PHE A 77 8.62 -5.84 3.63
CA PHE A 77 9.89 -6.36 4.17
C PHE A 77 10.39 -7.56 3.35
N LEU A 78 9.55 -8.55 3.09
CA LEU A 78 9.93 -9.74 2.32
C LEU A 78 10.31 -9.40 0.88
N VAL A 79 9.53 -8.54 0.22
CA VAL A 79 9.84 -8.06 -1.14
C VAL A 79 11.18 -7.32 -1.15
N GLY A 80 11.38 -6.40 -0.20
CA GLY A 80 12.64 -5.67 -0.06
C GLY A 80 13.82 -6.61 0.18
N PHE A 81 13.64 -7.60 1.07
CA PHE A 81 14.65 -8.61 1.38
C PHE A 81 15.03 -9.45 0.15
N VAL A 82 14.05 -9.97 -0.60
CA VAL A 82 14.29 -10.76 -1.82
C VAL A 82 15.00 -9.92 -2.89
N VAL A 83 14.57 -8.68 -3.09
CA VAL A 83 15.21 -7.78 -4.06
C VAL A 83 16.67 -7.49 -3.68
N PHE A 84 16.95 -7.25 -2.39
CA PHE A 84 18.31 -7.06 -1.90
C PHE A 84 19.17 -8.32 -2.04
N TRP A 85 18.63 -9.49 -1.68
CA TRP A 85 19.30 -10.77 -1.83
C TRP A 85 19.69 -11.03 -3.28
N TRP A 86 18.78 -10.76 -4.23
CA TRP A 86 19.08 -10.96 -5.65
C TRP A 86 20.12 -9.96 -6.18
N ALA A 87 20.14 -8.73 -5.66
CA ALA A 87 21.17 -7.76 -5.99
C ALA A 87 22.56 -8.16 -5.46
N GLU A 88 22.65 -9.01 -4.44
CA GLU A 88 23.91 -9.47 -3.83
C GLU A 88 24.83 -10.20 -4.82
N GLU A 89 24.28 -10.98 -5.76
CA GLU A 89 25.05 -11.64 -6.83
C GLU A 89 25.75 -10.65 -7.78
N SER A 90 25.27 -9.41 -7.86
CA SER A 90 25.88 -8.36 -8.69
C SER A 90 27.04 -7.63 -8.02
N TYR A 91 27.12 -7.66 -6.68
CA TYR A 91 28.20 -7.01 -5.92
C TYR A 91 29.48 -7.85 -5.86
N GLY A 92 29.40 -9.17 -6.06
CA GLY A 92 30.57 -10.05 -6.01
C GLY A 92 31.47 -10.04 -7.26
N ARG A 93 31.14 -9.26 -8.30
CA ARG A 93 31.88 -9.21 -9.57
C ARG A 93 32.54 -7.86 -9.89
N GLU A 94 32.64 -6.97 -8.91
CA GLU A 94 33.51 -5.78 -8.95
C GLU A 94 34.45 -5.76 -7.74
#